data_AF-A0ABD2PD19-F1
#
_entry.id   AF-A0ABD2PD19-F1
#
_cell.length_a   1.000
_cell.length_b   1.000
_cell.length_c   1.000
_cell.angle_alpha   90.00
_cell.angle_beta   90.00
_cell.angle_gamma   90.00
#
_symmetry.space_group_name_H-M   'P 1'
#
loop_
_entity.id
_entity.type
_entity.pdbx_description
1 polymer ?
#
loop_
_entity_poly.entity_id
_entity_poly.type
_entity_poly.pdbx_seq_one_letter_code
_entity_poly.pdbx_strand_id
1 'polypeptide(L)'
;MRIFNYQFLHFIVNFNSLIQQPWVRRGVVGGLAACDKNVFYCKDGLIPRKCILTSKSIRTHILPNFCFRDLVAVRIDGKGYTNITFVVCSANFPYDTQTLPPTEELQELVNYCKIQDWPLIVGCDANAHHTLWGS
;
A
#
# COMPACT_ATOMS: atom_id res chain seq x y z
N MET A 1 -6.99 -15.33 11.93
CA MET A 1 -6.20 -14.20 12.48
C MET A 1 -4.75 -14.68 12.63
N ARG A 2 -3.86 -14.39 11.67
CA ARG A 2 -2.44 -14.74 11.82
C ARG A 2 -1.82 -13.71 12.74
N ILE A 3 -1.32 -14.15 13.90
CA ILE A 3 -0.58 -13.31 14.83
C ILE A 3 0.76 -13.00 14.17
N PHE A 4 0.95 -11.74 13.79
CA PHE A 4 2.22 -11.27 13.28
C PHE A 4 3.22 -11.17 14.43
N ASN A 5 4.37 -11.83 14.31
CA ASN A 5 5.43 -11.85 15.33
C ASN A 5 5.98 -10.43 15.61
N TYR A 6 6.54 -10.20 16.81
CA TYR A 6 7.13 -8.91 17.21
C TYR A 6 8.13 -8.33 16.18
N GLN A 7 8.84 -9.19 15.44
CA GLN A 7 9.75 -8.79 14.35
C GLN A 7 9.03 -8.29 13.08
N PHE A 8 7.83 -8.79 12.78
CA PHE A 8 6.97 -8.24 11.72
C PHE A 8 6.47 -6.85 12.11
N LEU A 9 6.13 -6.65 13.39
CA LEU A 9 5.82 -5.33 13.94
C LEU A 9 7.02 -4.37 13.81
N HIS A 10 8.23 -4.80 14.19
CA HIS A 10 9.43 -3.95 14.06
C HIS A 10 9.77 -3.63 12.58
N PHE A 11 9.36 -4.48 11.63
CA PHE A 11 9.48 -4.22 10.20
C PHE A 11 8.39 -3.25 9.70
N ILE A 12 7.14 -3.39 10.18
CA ILE A 12 6.08 -2.39 9.99
C ILE A 12 6.52 -1.02 10.53
N VAL A 13 7.21 -0.99 11.67
CA VAL A 13 7.74 0.25 12.27
C VAL A 13 8.79 0.92 11.37
N ASN A 14 9.45 0.19 10.46
CA ASN A 14 10.37 0.73 9.46
C ASN A 14 9.73 0.94 8.07
N PHE A 15 8.49 0.51 7.87
CA PHE A 15 7.68 0.82 6.70
C PHE A 15 7.08 2.22 6.92
N ASN A 16 7.59 3.21 6.19
CA ASN A 16 7.54 4.59 6.69
C ASN A 16 6.15 5.23 6.62
N SER A 17 5.30 4.92 5.63
CA SER A 17 3.88 5.36 5.64
C SER A 17 3.08 4.88 4.42
N LEU A 18 1.80 4.58 4.65
CA LEU A 18 0.75 4.54 3.61
C LEU A 18 0.04 5.90 3.60
N ILE A 19 0.19 6.67 2.53
CA ILE A 19 -0.32 8.05 2.47
C ILE A 19 -1.54 8.12 1.56
N GLN A 20 -2.61 8.70 2.09
CA GLN A 20 -3.80 9.07 1.35
C GLN A 20 -3.78 10.56 1.02
N GLN A 21 -4.23 10.92 -0.19
CA GLN A 21 -4.31 12.30 -0.69
C GLN A 21 -2.98 13.10 -0.53
N PRO A 22 -1.87 12.63 -1.12
CA PRO A 22 -0.59 13.33 -0.99
C PRO A 22 -0.63 14.73 -1.62
N TRP A 23 0.24 15.63 -1.16
CA TRP A 23 0.44 16.91 -1.83
C TRP A 23 1.07 16.69 -3.22
N VAL A 24 0.38 17.18 -4.26
CA VAL A 24 0.80 17.00 -5.66
C VAL A 24 0.97 18.37 -6.32
N ARG A 25 2.13 18.58 -6.97
CA ARG A 25 2.41 19.76 -7.79
C ARG A 25 2.78 19.31 -9.20
N ARG A 26 2.04 19.78 -10.22
CA ARG A 26 2.24 19.42 -11.63
C ARG A 26 2.28 17.90 -11.89
N GLY A 27 1.38 17.15 -11.25
CA GLY A 27 1.30 15.69 -11.39
C GLY A 27 2.38 14.90 -10.63
N VAL A 28 3.25 15.58 -9.88
CA VAL A 28 4.31 14.95 -9.09
C VAL A 28 4.01 15.07 -7.60
N VAL A 29 4.10 13.95 -6.89
CA VAL A 29 4.02 13.92 -5.42
C VAL A 29 5.22 14.69 -4.85
N GLY A 30 4.96 15.75 -4.08
CA GLY A 30 5.98 16.65 -3.55
C GLY A 30 6.19 16.51 -2.04
N GLY A 31 7.27 17.08 -1.52
CA GLY A 31 7.52 17.21 -0.06
C GLY A 31 7.83 15.89 0.68
N LEU A 32 7.79 14.75 -0.02
CA LEU A 32 7.91 13.41 0.57
C LEU A 32 9.23 12.70 0.21
N ALA A 33 9.92 13.14 -0.84
CA ALA A 33 11.19 12.58 -1.26
C ALA A 33 12.34 13.13 -0.40
N ALA A 34 12.63 12.46 0.72
CA ALA A 34 13.87 12.65 1.48
C ALA A 34 15.01 11.80 0.89
N CYS A 35 16.25 12.12 1.24
CA CYS A 35 17.45 11.45 0.72
C CYS A 35 17.45 9.92 0.93
N ASP A 36 16.75 9.42 1.96
CA ASP A 36 16.69 8.02 2.37
C ASP A 36 15.37 7.29 2.02
N LYS A 37 14.41 7.94 1.34
CA LYS A 37 13.09 7.35 1.04
C LYS A 37 12.84 7.10 -0.44
N ASN A 38 12.12 6.03 -0.75
CA ASN A 38 11.47 5.78 -2.02
C ASN A 38 9.99 6.16 -1.93
N VAL A 39 9.46 6.77 -2.98
CA VAL A 39 8.03 7.12 -3.09
C VAL A 39 7.44 6.36 -4.29
N PHE A 40 6.43 5.54 -4.04
CA PHE A 40 5.73 4.76 -5.06
C PHE A 40 4.31 5.27 -5.22
N TYR A 41 3.91 5.54 -6.46
CA TYR A 41 2.57 5.97 -6.84
C TYR A 41 2.34 5.74 -8.34
N CYS A 42 1.08 5.70 -8.76
CA CYS A 42 0.73 5.55 -10.17
C CYS A 42 1.08 6.81 -10.97
N LYS A 43 1.68 6.63 -12.15
CA LYS A 43 2.14 7.70 -13.04
C LYS A 43 1.38 7.69 -14.38
N ASP A 44 0.08 7.51 -14.32
CA ASP A 44 -0.84 7.44 -15.47
C ASP A 44 -1.23 8.81 -16.06
N GLY A 45 -0.59 9.90 -15.60
CA GLY A 45 -0.90 11.26 -16.02
C GLY A 45 -2.08 11.89 -15.26
N LEU A 46 -2.77 11.14 -14.40
CA LEU A 46 -3.76 11.66 -13.48
C LEU A 46 -3.10 12.13 -12.17
N ILE A 47 -3.84 12.90 -11.37
CA ILE A 47 -3.38 13.31 -10.04
C ILE A 47 -3.39 12.09 -9.12
N PRO A 48 -2.22 11.66 -8.59
CA PRO A 48 -2.14 10.52 -7.69
C PRO A 48 -2.95 10.75 -6.41
N ARG A 49 -3.75 9.77 -5.99
CA ARG A 49 -4.53 9.85 -4.74
C ARG A 49 -3.94 9.02 -3.60
N LYS A 50 -2.99 8.14 -3.91
CA LYS A 50 -2.29 7.30 -2.94
C LYS A 50 -0.80 7.28 -3.24
N CYS A 51 0.02 7.18 -2.21
CA CYS A 51 1.42 6.84 -2.37
C CYS A 51 1.94 6.02 -1.19
N ILE A 52 3.00 5.26 -1.45
CA ILE A 52 3.69 4.45 -0.46
C ILE A 52 5.11 4.98 -0.30
N LEU A 53 5.52 5.22 0.95
CA LEU A 53 6.90 5.55 1.27
C LEU A 53 7.60 4.34 1.89
N THR A 54 8.75 3.97 1.33
CA THR A 54 9.64 2.98 1.95
C THR A 54 11.04 3.52 2.13
N SER A 55 11.80 2.96 3.07
CA SER A 55 13.22 3.27 3.21
C SER A 55 13.98 2.71 2.00
N LYS A 56 14.97 3.44 1.48
CA LYS A 56 15.88 2.94 0.44
C LYS A 56 16.72 1.74 0.88
N SER A 57 16.87 1.53 2.19
CA SER A 57 17.52 0.34 2.74
C SER A 57 16.67 -0.93 2.58
N ILE A 58 15.37 -0.79 2.33
CA ILE A 58 14.43 -1.88 2.14
C ILE A 58 14.31 -2.19 0.64
N ARG A 59 14.41 -3.47 0.28
CA ARG A 59 14.22 -3.91 -1.11
C ARG A 59 12.73 -3.95 -1.43
N THR A 60 12.25 -2.90 -2.08
CA THR A 60 10.85 -2.71 -2.47
C THR A 60 10.71 -2.72 -3.99
N HIS A 61 9.71 -3.42 -4.49
CA HIS A 61 9.34 -3.43 -5.91
C HIS A 61 7.90 -3.00 -6.06
N ILE A 62 7.64 -2.06 -6.96
CA ILE A 62 6.26 -1.74 -7.35
C ILE A 62 5.66 -2.95 -8.08
N LEU A 63 4.37 -3.21 -7.85
CA LEU A 63 3.62 -4.19 -8.63
C LEU A 63 2.86 -3.44 -9.74
N PRO A 64 3.33 -3.44 -10.99
CA PRO A 64 2.78 -2.54 -12.02
C PRO A 64 1.31 -2.80 -12.31
N ASN A 65 0.89 -4.08 -12.28
CA ASN A 65 -0.49 -4.51 -12.48
C ASN A 65 -1.43 -4.14 -11.31
N PHE A 66 -0.87 -3.64 -10.21
CA PHE A 66 -1.60 -3.21 -9.01
C PHE A 66 -1.16 -1.79 -8.63
N CYS A 67 -0.99 -0.93 -9.63
CA CYS A 67 -0.58 0.46 -9.48
C CYS A 67 -1.50 1.38 -10.29
N PHE A 68 -2.58 1.78 -9.65
CA PHE A 68 -3.65 2.63 -10.16
C PHE A 68 -3.74 3.92 -9.36
N ARG A 69 -4.60 4.84 -9.81
CA ARG A 69 -4.83 6.11 -9.12
C ARG A 69 -5.26 5.96 -7.66
N ASP A 70 -6.17 5.02 -7.39
CA ASP A 70 -6.78 4.79 -6.07
C ASP A 70 -6.24 3.54 -5.35
N LEU A 71 -5.33 2.77 -5.97
CA LEU A 71 -4.67 1.62 -5.36
C LEU A 71 -3.20 1.56 -5.78
N VAL A 72 -2.28 1.49 -4.82
CA VAL A 72 -0.85 1.28 -5.09
C VAL A 72 -0.37 0.11 -4.25
N ALA A 73 0.22 -0.89 -4.88
CA ALA A 73 0.80 -2.06 -4.21
C ALA A 73 2.31 -2.16 -4.47
N VAL A 74 3.04 -2.54 -3.42
CA VAL A 74 4.47 -2.84 -3.48
C VAL A 74 4.74 -4.21 -2.85
N ARG A 75 5.65 -4.96 -3.46
CA ARG A 75 6.26 -6.15 -2.86
C ARG A 75 7.50 -5.73 -2.08
N ILE A 76 7.65 -6.27 -0.88
CA ILE A 76 8.84 -6.10 -0.07
C ILE A 76 9.49 -7.46 0.09
N ASP A 77 10.73 -7.56 -0.37
CA ASP A 77 11.51 -8.78 -0.23
C ASP A 77 12.11 -8.82 1.18
N GLY A 78 11.81 -9.86 1.94
CA GLY A 78 12.42 -10.08 3.25
C GLY A 78 13.94 -10.26 3.12
N LYS A 79 14.70 -9.68 4.06
CA LYS A 79 16.15 -9.93 4.20
C LYS A 79 16.47 -10.29 5.65
N GLY A 80 17.36 -11.25 5.85
CA GLY A 80 17.83 -11.66 7.17
C GLY A 80 16.88 -12.62 7.87
N TYR A 81 16.57 -12.37 9.14
CA TYR A 81 15.92 -13.34 10.03
C TYR A 81 14.48 -13.70 9.66
N THR A 82 13.72 -12.82 9.00
CA THR A 82 12.34 -13.13 8.63
C THR A 82 12.25 -13.88 7.31
N ASN A 83 13.13 -13.60 6.33
CA ASN A 83 13.08 -14.13 4.94
C ASN A 83 11.66 -14.17 4.30
N ILE A 84 10.71 -13.42 4.87
CA ILE A 84 9.32 -13.39 4.44
C ILE A 84 9.17 -12.25 3.45
N THR A 85 8.80 -12.60 2.23
CA THR A 85 8.31 -11.65 1.24
C THR A 85 6.85 -11.39 1.52
N PHE A 86 6.44 -10.12 1.51
CA PHE A 86 5.06 -9.72 1.70
C PHE A 86 4.70 -8.54 0.80
N VAL A 87 3.41 -8.30 0.66
CA VAL A 87 2.87 -7.20 -0.13
C VAL A 87 2.21 -6.19 0.79
N VAL A 88 2.43 -4.92 0.49
CA VAL A 88 1.72 -3.82 1.14
C VAL A 88 0.99 -3.02 0.07
N CYS A 89 -0.27 -2.69 0.31
CA CYS A 89 -1.00 -1.77 -0.54
C CYS A 89 -1.63 -0.61 0.23
N SER A 90 -1.70 0.54 -0.44
CA SER A 90 -2.54 1.66 -0.05
C SER A 90 -3.73 1.73 -0.99
N ALA A 91 -4.95 1.65 -0.45
CA ALA A 91 -6.18 1.69 -1.23
C ALA A 91 -7.09 2.87 -0.81
N ASN A 92 -7.92 3.32 -1.75
CA ASN A 92 -9.04 4.22 -1.51
C ASN A 92 -10.34 3.51 -1.83
N PHE A 93 -11.35 3.69 -1.01
CA PHE A 93 -12.72 3.37 -1.38
C PHE A 93 -13.47 4.69 -1.55
N PRO A 94 -13.69 5.15 -2.80
CA PRO A 94 -14.40 6.40 -3.04
C PRO A 94 -15.86 6.26 -2.56
N TYR A 95 -16.39 7.33 -1.97
CA TYR A 95 -17.80 7.36 -1.53
C TYR A 95 -18.78 7.59 -2.70
N ASP A 96 -18.26 8.09 -3.83
CA ASP A 96 -19.00 8.53 -5.00
C ASP A 96 -19.09 7.45 -6.11
N THR A 97 -18.64 6.23 -5.82
CA THR A 97 -18.77 5.10 -6.75
C THR A 97 -19.99 4.24 -6.41
N GLN A 98 -20.70 3.76 -7.44
CA GLN A 98 -21.80 2.79 -7.26
C GLN A 98 -21.29 1.42 -6.79
N THR A 99 -20.00 1.13 -6.99
CA THR A 99 -19.35 -0.10 -6.58
C THR A 99 -19.09 -0.09 -5.08
N LEU A 100 -19.61 -1.09 -4.37
CA LEU A 100 -19.33 -1.27 -2.94
C LEU A 100 -17.89 -1.72 -2.71
N PRO A 101 -17.23 -1.30 -1.62
CA PRO A 101 -15.91 -1.82 -1.26
C PRO A 101 -15.98 -3.33 -0.92
N PRO A 102 -14.91 -4.10 -1.17
CA PRO A 102 -13.64 -3.70 -1.79
C PRO A 102 -13.74 -3.58 -3.31
N THR A 103 -12.92 -2.71 -3.92
CA THR A 103 -12.85 -2.56 -5.38
C THR A 103 -12.38 -3.84 -6.08
N GLU A 104 -12.68 -3.99 -7.38
CA GLU A 104 -12.27 -5.15 -8.18
C GLU A 104 -10.73 -5.32 -8.16
N GLU A 105 -9.98 -4.23 -8.28
CA GLU A 105 -8.52 -4.25 -8.28
C GLU A 105 -7.94 -4.75 -6.95
N LEU A 106 -8.60 -4.41 -5.83
CA LEU A 106 -8.20 -4.93 -4.51
C LEU A 106 -8.52 -6.41 -4.38
N GLN A 107 -9.66 -6.86 -4.89
CA GLN A 107 -10.01 -8.28 -4.90
C GLN A 107 -9.03 -9.10 -5.73
N GLU A 108 -8.64 -8.61 -6.91
CA GLU A 108 -7.60 -9.21 -7.74
C GLU A 108 -6.24 -9.26 -7.04
N LEU A 109 -5.84 -8.18 -6.36
CA LEU A 109 -4.60 -8.16 -5.57
C LEU A 109 -4.63 -9.20 -4.45
N VAL A 110 -5.75 -9.33 -3.73
CA VAL A 110 -5.93 -10.34 -2.69
C VAL A 110 -5.78 -11.76 -3.28
N ASN A 111 -6.40 -12.02 -4.42
CA ASN A 111 -6.30 -13.32 -5.08
C ASN A 111 -4.88 -13.61 -5.58
N TYR A 112 -4.20 -12.60 -6.15
CA TYR A 112 -2.81 -12.69 -6.55
C TYR A 112 -1.91 -13.05 -5.35
N CYS A 113 -2.04 -12.34 -4.22
CA CYS A 113 -1.27 -12.63 -3.01
C CYS A 113 -1.56 -14.03 -2.45
N LYS A 114 -2.82 -14.49 -2.49
CA LYS A 114 -3.19 -15.85 -2.09
C LYS A 114 -2.50 -16.92 -2.95
N ILE A 115 -2.50 -16.75 -4.27
CA ILE A 115 -1.86 -17.69 -5.22
C ILE A 115 -0.35 -17.76 -4.96
N GLN A 116 0.29 -16.62 -4.66
CA GLN A 116 1.72 -16.56 -4.37
C GLN A 116 2.10 -16.97 -2.94
N ASP A 117 1.12 -17.23 -2.06
CA ASP A 117 1.29 -17.39 -0.61
C ASP A 117 2.09 -16.23 0.04
N TRP A 118 1.87 -15.00 -0.46
CA TRP A 118 2.47 -13.81 0.13
C TRP A 118 1.50 -13.15 1.11
N PRO A 119 1.91 -12.89 2.36
CA PRO A 119 1.12 -12.08 3.27
C PRO A 119 0.83 -10.71 2.66
N LEU A 120 -0.40 -10.23 2.85
CA LEU A 120 -0.86 -8.93 2.36
C LEU A 120 -1.24 -8.03 3.53
N ILE A 121 -0.69 -6.81 3.54
CA ILE A 121 -1.11 -5.72 4.41
C ILE A 121 -1.86 -4.70 3.56
N VAL A 122 -3.09 -4.37 3.95
CA VAL A 122 -3.92 -3.34 3.31
C VAL A 122 -4.06 -2.17 4.27
N GLY A 123 -3.62 -0.98 3.88
CA GLY A 123 -4.02 0.26 4.54
C GLY A 123 -4.91 1.06 3.61
N CYS A 124 -6.04 1.52 4.12
CA CYS A 124 -7.01 2.24 3.32
C CYS A 124 -7.69 3.35 4.10
N ASP A 125 -8.17 4.32 3.35
CA ASP A 125 -9.29 5.16 3.80
C ASP A 125 -10.54 4.53 3.20
N ALA A 126 -11.36 3.94 4.07
CA ALA A 126 -12.51 3.15 3.66
C ALA A 126 -13.76 4.00 3.40
N ASN A 127 -13.79 5.27 3.84
CA ASN A 127 -14.97 6.13 3.82
C ASN A 127 -16.26 5.41 4.29
N ALA A 128 -16.13 4.50 5.27
CA ALA A 128 -17.20 3.64 5.76
C ALA A 128 -17.17 3.56 7.28
N HIS A 129 -18.36 3.45 7.88
CA HIS A 129 -18.53 3.25 9.31
C HIS A 129 -18.83 1.78 9.59
N HIS A 130 -18.10 1.17 10.53
CA HIS A 130 -18.38 -0.20 10.95
C HIS A 130 -17.98 -0.43 12.41
N THR A 131 -18.82 -1.16 13.13
CA THR A 131 -18.62 -1.47 14.56
C THR A 131 -17.36 -2.31 14.81
N LEU A 132 -17.00 -3.20 13.87
CA LEU A 132 -15.78 -4.02 13.94
C LEU A 132 -14.49 -3.20 14.01
N TRP A 133 -14.47 -1.96 13.52
CA TRP A 133 -13.31 -1.07 13.63
C TRP A 133 -13.59 0.20 14.44
N GLY A 134 -14.68 0.22 15.22
CA GLY A 134 -14.94 1.25 16.24
C GLY A 134 -15.30 2.63 15.70
N SER A 135 -16.04 2.68 14.58
CA SER A 135 -16.59 3.94 14.04
C SER A 135 -17.70 4.55 14.89
#